data_AF-A0A1I6WVU4-F1
#
_entry.id   AF-A0A1I6WVU4-F1
#
_cell.length_a   1.000
_cell.length_b   1.000
_cell.length_c   1.000
_cell.angle_alpha   90.00
_cell.angle_beta   90.00
_cell.angle_gamma   90.00
#
_symmetry.space_group_name_H-M   'P 1'
#
loop_
_entity.id
_entity.type
_entity.pdbx_description
1 polymer ?
#
loop_
_entity_poly.entity_id
_entity_poly.type
_entity_poly.pdbx_seq_one_letter_code
_entity_poly.pdbx_strand_id
1 'polypeptide(L)' 'MADKADVTTYTVKQALAAKVDDHIEIAIEAQDGTKLKLRATADQLDALVGDLETILDGDDAEVEAAE' A
#
# COMPACT_ATOMS: atom_id res chain seq x y z
N MET A 1 18.90 -16.54 2.42
CA MET A 1 17.96 -15.78 1.58
C MET A 1 16.80 -15.44 2.47
N ALA A 2 16.72 -14.18 2.92
CA ALA A 2 15.61 -13.72 3.73
C ALA A 2 14.36 -13.63 2.84
N ASP A 3 13.28 -14.15 3.38
CA ASP A 3 11.95 -14.30 2.80
C ASP A 3 11.51 -13.09 1.98
N LYS A 4 11.26 -13.30 0.67
CA LYS A 4 10.43 -12.38 -0.13
C LYS A 4 9.09 -12.32 0.60
N ALA A 5 8.78 -11.22 1.27
CA ALA A 5 7.48 -11.07 1.88
C ALA A 5 6.42 -11.26 0.79
N ASP A 6 5.60 -12.31 0.90
CA ASP A 6 4.45 -12.54 0.01
C ASP A 6 3.48 -11.35 0.13
N VAL A 7 3.70 -10.31 -0.67
CA VAL A 7 2.82 -9.14 -0.72
C VAL A 7 1.60 -9.50 -1.56
N THR A 8 0.42 -9.44 -0.95
CA THR A 8 -0.82 -9.69 -1.66
C THR A 8 -1.35 -8.39 -2.26
N THR A 9 -1.42 -8.33 -3.59
CA THR A 9 -1.91 -7.17 -4.33
C THR A 9 -3.39 -7.30 -4.67
N TYR A 10 -4.17 -6.25 -4.42
CA TYR A 10 -5.60 -6.20 -4.74
C TYR A 10 -5.92 -5.00 -5.63
N THR A 11 -6.76 -5.20 -6.64
CA THR A 11 -7.29 -4.09 -7.44
C THR A 11 -8.39 -3.37 -6.67
N VAL A 12 -8.18 -2.09 -6.39
CA VAL A 12 -9.14 -1.23 -5.69
C VAL A 12 -10.40 -1.05 -6.54
N LYS A 13 -11.56 -1.25 -5.94
CA LYS A 13 -12.87 -0.92 -6.49
C LYS A 13 -13.33 0.46 -6.01
N GLN A 14 -13.17 0.74 -4.72
CA GLN A 14 -13.44 2.04 -4.11
C GLN A 14 -12.59 2.22 -2.85
N ALA A 15 -12.25 3.48 -2.54
CA ALA A 15 -11.55 3.84 -1.32
C ALA A 15 -12.17 5.10 -0.71
N LEU A 16 -12.26 5.14 0.62
CA LEU A 16 -12.81 6.24 1.40
C LEU A 16 -11.83 6.58 2.51
N ALA A 17 -11.47 7.85 2.63
CA ALA A 17 -10.62 8.35 3.72
C ALA A 17 -11.41 9.33 4.60
N ALA A 18 -11.27 9.21 5.91
CA ALA A 18 -11.89 10.09 6.89
C ALA A 18 -10.89 10.44 7.98
N LYS A 19 -10.83 11.72 8.35
CA LYS A 19 -10.10 12.16 9.55
C LYS A 19 -11.01 11.98 10.76
N VAL A 20 -10.54 11.24 11.76
CA VAL A 20 -11.27 10.92 12.99
C VAL A 20 -10.39 11.34 14.16
N ASP A 21 -10.74 12.46 14.79
CA ASP A 21 -10.02 13.03 15.93
C ASP A 21 -8.50 13.16 15.68
N ASP A 22 -7.71 12.24 16.25
CA ASP A 22 -6.25 12.21 16.20
C ASP A 22 -5.65 11.42 15.03
N HIS A 23 -6.47 10.66 14.29
CA HIS A 23 -6.00 9.76 13.24
C HIS A 23 -6.83 9.86 11.97
N ILE A 24 -6.36 9.18 10.94
CA ILE A 24 -7.00 9.05 9.63
C ILE A 24 -7.34 7.57 9.44
N GLU A 25 -8.57 7.32 9.01
CA GLU A 25 -9.06 6.01 8.64
C GLU A 25 -9.21 5.95 7.13
N ILE A 26 -8.71 4.88 6.50
CA ILE A 26 -8.87 4.61 5.07
C ILE A 26 -9.54 3.26 4.92
N ALA A 27 -10.74 3.22 4.36
CA ALA A 27 -11.44 2.00 4.00
C ALA A 27 -11.28 1.74 2.50
N ILE A 28 -10.84 0.55 2.14
CA ILE A 28 -10.63 0.10 0.76
C ILE A 28 -11.50 -1.13 0.52
N GLU A 29 -12.29 -1.13 -0.55
CA GLU A 29 -12.95 -2.31 -1.07
C GLU A 29 -12.25 -2.71 -2.37
N ALA A 30 -11.79 -3.94 -2.46
CA ALA A 30 -11.22 -4.54 -3.66
C ALA A 30 -12.33 -5.01 -4.63
N GLN A 31 -12.00 -5.21 -5.90
CA GLN A 31 -12.97 -5.71 -6.89
C GLN A 31 -13.51 -7.11 -6.55
N ASP A 32 -12.69 -7.95 -5.92
CA ASP A 32 -13.07 -9.27 -5.42
C ASP A 32 -14.00 -9.21 -4.18
N GLY A 33 -14.26 -8.00 -3.65
CA GLY A 33 -15.12 -7.79 -2.49
C GLY A 33 -14.38 -7.85 -1.14
N THR A 34 -13.09 -8.14 -1.14
CA THR A 34 -12.21 -8.00 0.04
C THR A 34 -12.24 -6.56 0.55
N LYS A 35 -12.36 -6.38 1.87
CA LYS A 35 -12.41 -5.06 2.52
C LYS A 35 -11.24 -4.90 3.48
N LEU A 36 -10.51 -3.81 3.32
CA LEU A 36 -9.36 -3.43 4.15
C LEU A 36 -9.69 -2.11 4.85
N LYS A 37 -9.36 -2.00 6.14
CA LYS A 37 -9.45 -0.74 6.89
C LYS A 37 -8.08 -0.43 7.47
N LEU A 38 -7.48 0.66 7.02
CA LEU A 38 -6.25 1.21 7.56
C LEU A 38 -6.59 2.30 8.57
N ARG A 39 -5.86 2.32 9.68
CA ARG A 39 -5.90 3.37 10.70
C ARG A 39 -4.47 3.85 10.90
N ALA A 40 -4.23 5.12 10.67
CA ALA A 40 -2.90 5.72 10.76
C ALA A 40 -3.00 7.18 11.20
N THR A 41 -2.00 7.68 11.91
CA THR A 41 -1.87 9.13 12.14
C THR A 41 -1.43 9.84 10.86
N ALA A 42 -1.50 11.18 10.85
CA ALA A 42 -1.03 11.96 9.70
C ALA A 42 0.46 11.72 9.42
N ASP A 43 1.30 11.68 10.47
CA ASP A 43 2.74 11.42 10.34
C ASP A 43 3.03 10.02 9.77
N GLN A 44 2.23 9.02 10.11
CA GLN A 44 2.39 7.67 9.58
C GLN A 44 1.99 7.58 8.10
N LEU A 45 0.98 8.33 7.67
CA LEU A 45 0.60 8.40 6.26
C LEU A 45 1.62 9.19 5.43
N ASP A 46 2.21 10.24 5.99
CA ASP A 46 3.25 11.03 5.33
C ASP A 46 4.51 10.19 5.09
N ALA A 47 4.95 9.43 6.11
CA ALA A 47 6.05 8.47 5.96
C ALA A 47 5.77 7.39 4.90
N LEU A 48 4.54 6.87 4.85
CA LEU A 48 4.11 5.87 3.86
C LEU A 48 4.30 6.33 2.41
N VAL A 49 4.15 7.62 2.10
CA VAL A 49 4.37 8.14 0.74
C VAL A 49 5.84 8.05 0.35
N GLY A 50 6.76 8.35 1.27
CA GLY A 50 8.21 8.24 1.02
C GLY A 50 8.70 6.79 0.93
N ASP A 51 8.12 5.88 1.71
CA ASP A 51 8.45 4.46 1.64
C ASP A 51 7.84 3.76 0.42
N LEU A 52 6.71 4.23 -0.11
CA LEU A 52 6.09 3.63 -1.30
C LEU A 52 7.01 3.70 -2.52
N GLU A 53 7.71 4.84 -2.70
CA GLU A 53 8.71 5.01 -3.76
C GLU A 53 9.86 4.02 -3.59
N THR A 54 10.32 3.78 -2.35
CA THR A 54 11.40 2.82 -2.07
C THR A 54 10.98 1.36 -2.28
N ILE A 55 9.71 1.03 -1.96
CA ILE A 55 9.16 -0.32 -2.14
C ILE A 55 8.88 -0.62 -3.63
N LEU A 56 8.45 0.37 -4.41
CA LEU A 56 8.14 0.23 -5.84
C LEU A 56 9.38 0.33 -6.74
N ASP A 57 10.34 1.20 -6.41
CA ASP A 57 11.59 1.39 -7.19
C ASP A 57 12.53 0.17 -7.08
N GLY A 58 12.38 -0.64 -6.03
CA GLY A 58 13.06 -1.93 -5.89
C GLY A 58 12.61 -3.02 -6.87
N ASP A 59 11.53 -2.81 -7.63
CA ASP A 59 10.94 -3.80 -8.56
C ASP A 59 11.30 -3.53 -10.04
N ASP A 60 11.67 -2.30 -10.42
CA ASP A 60 11.88 -1.92 -11.84
C ASP A 60 13.27 -2.34 -12.38
N ALA A 61 14.21 -2.76 -11.52
CA ALA A 61 15.60 -3.03 -11.92
C ALA A 61 15.89 -4.46 -12.44
N GLU A 62 14.92 -5.38 -12.47
CA GLU A 62 15.16 -6.79 -12.86
C GLU A 62 14.51 -7.25 -14.18
N VAL A 63 13.97 -6.35 -15.02
CA VAL A 63 13.32 -6.74 -16.30
C VAL A 63 14.25 -6.70 -17.53
N GLU A 64 15.50 -6.24 -17.41
CA GLU A 64 16.43 -6.11 -18.56
C GLU A 64 17.64 -7.06 -18.47
N ALA A 65 17.40 -8.35 -18.18
CA ALA A 65 18.45 -9.38 -18.26
C ALA A 65 17.91 -10.75 -18.70
N ALA A 66 17.11 -10.76 -19.78
CA ALA A 66 16.74 -11.99 -20.48
C ALA A 66 16.54 -11.72 -21.98
N GLU A 67 17.60 -11.29 -22.67
CA GLU A 67 17.79 -11.53 -24.12
C GLU A 67 19.06 -12.35 -24.35
#